data_AF-A0A9X5U0J1-F1
#
_entry.id   AF-A0A9X5U0J1-F1
#
_cell.length_a   1.000
_cell.length_b   1.000
_cell.length_c   1.000
_cell.angle_alpha   90.00
_cell.angle_beta   90.00
_cell.angle_gamma   90.00
#
_symmetry.space_group_name_H-M   'P 1'
#
loop_
_entity.id
_entity.type
_entity.pdbx_description
1 polymer ?
#
loop_
_entity_poly.entity_id
_entity_poly.type
_entity_poly.pdbx_seq_one_letter_code
_entity_poly.pdbx_strand_id
1 'polypeptide(L)'
;MLTTCVILSPRWSTLAIVGGLLLLASLVVRLPLGVAPRPPMWFVSGFIGGCLGAWLGDGLELFLRVSTLALVVLWGSGLIAWVTPTASLAAALRFFLRPLRLLGAPVDQWSLVMASALRGLPMLRDQAQAVLDTAKLRLGQDMATLSLRGSARLSVDVITAILSATSRGAAETGRAMSMRGAIEARDSVDRGARVRLGWVDAAVIAASLLGVAGIVACRLML
;
A
#
# COMPACT_ATOMS: atom_id res chain seq x y z
N MET A 1 -7.37 13.03 -6.84
CA MET A 1 -7.30 14.40 -7.40
C MET A 1 -6.05 14.61 -8.23
N LEU A 2 -4.84 14.49 -7.65
CA LEU A 2 -3.57 14.60 -8.39
C LEU A 2 -3.43 13.55 -9.51
N THR A 3 -3.73 12.28 -9.24
CA THR A 3 -3.75 11.20 -10.24
C THR A 3 -4.76 11.44 -11.36
N THR A 4 -5.95 11.98 -11.03
CA THR A 4 -7.00 12.31 -12.01
C THR A 4 -6.57 13.45 -12.94
N CYS A 5 -5.96 14.52 -12.42
CA CYS A 5 -5.44 15.63 -13.25
C CYS A 5 -4.28 15.22 -14.14
N VAL A 6 -3.43 14.33 -13.64
CA VAL A 6 -2.25 13.80 -14.33
C VAL A 6 -2.64 12.85 -15.48
N ILE A 7 -3.74 12.11 -15.35
CA ILE A 7 -4.30 11.26 -16.42
C ILE A 7 -5.02 12.09 -17.50
N LEU A 8 -5.73 13.17 -17.13
CA LEU A 8 -6.50 13.97 -18.10
C LEU A 8 -5.68 14.93 -18.95
N SER A 9 -4.44 15.25 -18.56
CA SER A 9 -3.61 16.21 -19.31
C SER A 9 -2.12 15.96 -19.07
N PRO A 10 -1.49 15.06 -19.83
CA PRO A 10 -0.13 14.65 -19.52
C PRO A 10 0.90 15.69 -20.01
N ARG A 11 0.75 17.01 -19.78
CA ARG A 11 1.71 18.02 -20.28
C ARG A 11 3.06 17.99 -19.55
N TRP A 12 4.15 18.33 -20.25
CA TRP A 12 5.52 18.36 -19.70
C TRP A 12 5.63 19.24 -18.45
N SER A 13 4.96 20.40 -18.43
CA SER A 13 4.93 21.28 -17.25
C SER A 13 4.22 20.65 -16.05
N THR A 14 3.12 19.92 -16.27
CA THR A 14 2.39 19.22 -15.20
C THR A 14 3.27 18.12 -14.58
N LEU A 15 3.99 17.38 -15.43
CA LEU A 15 4.91 16.32 -15.02
C LEU A 15 6.10 16.86 -14.23
N ALA A 16 6.69 17.98 -14.67
CA ALA A 16 7.79 18.62 -13.97
C ALA A 16 7.37 19.18 -12.60
N ILE A 17 6.19 19.82 -12.51
CA ILE A 17 5.66 20.36 -11.25
C ILE A 17 5.36 19.23 -10.25
N VAL A 18 4.68 18.16 -10.70
CA VAL A 18 4.34 17.02 -9.83
C VAL A 18 5.58 16.23 -9.43
N GLY A 19 6.50 16.00 -10.38
CA GLY A 19 7.79 15.37 -10.12
C GLY A 19 8.62 16.17 -9.12
N GLY A 20 8.71 17.49 -9.28
CA GLY A 20 9.40 18.39 -8.35
C GLY A 20 8.78 18.40 -6.96
N LEU A 21 7.44 18.45 -6.86
CA LEU A 21 6.71 18.40 -5.59
C LEU A 21 6.97 17.07 -4.86
N LEU A 22 6.96 15.96 -5.59
CA LEU A 22 7.30 14.64 -5.05
C LEU A 22 8.75 14.60 -4.57
N LEU A 23 9.69 15.14 -5.36
CA LEU A 23 11.11 15.16 -5.01
C LEU A 23 11.36 15.97 -3.73
N LEU A 24 10.68 17.11 -3.59
CA LEU A 24 10.67 17.94 -2.38
C LEU A 24 10.05 17.20 -1.19
N ALA A 25 8.92 16.51 -1.38
CA ALA A 25 8.30 15.70 -0.33
C ALA A 25 9.23 14.56 0.14
N SER A 26 9.92 13.91 -0.79
CA SER A 26 10.91 12.86 -0.48
C SER A 26 12.13 13.40 0.25
N LEU A 27 12.59 14.59 -0.12
CA LEU A 27 13.69 15.28 0.58
C LEU A 27 13.29 15.67 2.01
N VAL A 28 12.07 16.16 2.21
CA VAL A 28 11.50 16.51 3.53
C VAL A 28 11.35 15.29 4.43
N VAL A 29 10.97 14.14 3.85
CA VAL A 29 10.84 12.86 4.58
C VAL A 29 12.23 12.25 4.92
N ARG A 30 13.34 12.82 4.41
CA ARG A 30 14.71 12.30 4.59
C ARG A 30 14.78 10.79 4.34
N LEU A 31 14.23 10.34 3.22
CA LEU A 31 14.36 8.94 2.83
C LEU A 31 15.86 8.61 2.64
N PRO A 32 16.44 7.64 3.37
CA PRO A 32 17.73 7.10 2.98
C PRO A 32 17.57 6.54 1.56
N LEU A 33 18.32 7.11 0.61
CA LEU A 33 18.33 6.78 -0.82
C LEU A 33 18.60 5.28 -1.12
N GLY A 34 18.86 4.47 -0.10
CA GLY A 34 19.13 3.03 -0.19
C GLY A 34 17.91 2.12 -0.25
N VAL A 35 16.67 2.62 -0.11
CA VAL A 35 15.48 1.75 -0.12
C VAL A 35 14.77 1.74 -1.47
N ALA A 36 15.17 2.60 -2.43
CA ALA A 36 14.55 2.68 -3.76
C ALA A 36 14.40 1.25 -4.34
N PRO A 37 13.17 0.75 -4.54
CA PRO A 37 12.97 -0.61 -4.99
C PRO A 37 13.66 -0.75 -6.34
N ARG A 38 14.68 -1.60 -6.42
CA ARG A 38 15.36 -1.89 -7.69
C ARG A 38 14.28 -2.35 -8.66
N PRO A 39 13.96 -1.58 -9.73
CA PRO A 39 12.94 -2.00 -10.66
C PRO A 39 13.40 -3.34 -11.25
N PRO A 40 12.53 -4.37 -11.27
CA PRO A 40 12.91 -5.66 -11.80
C PRO A 40 13.33 -5.53 -13.27
N MET A 41 14.34 -6.30 -13.68
CA MET A 41 15.02 -6.13 -14.98
C MET A 41 14.06 -6.19 -16.20
N TRP A 42 12.94 -6.89 -16.09
CA TRP A 42 11.92 -6.94 -17.15
C TRP A 42 11.23 -5.59 -17.39
N PHE A 43 11.09 -4.76 -16.35
CA PHE A 43 10.54 -3.41 -16.45
C PHE A 43 11.50 -2.48 -17.20
N VAL A 44 12.80 -2.63 -16.93
CA VAL A 44 13.87 -1.92 -17.65
C VAL A 44 13.93 -2.37 -19.11
N SER A 45 13.75 -3.66 -19.38
CA SER A 45 13.66 -4.21 -20.74
C SER A 45 12.47 -3.62 -21.52
N GLY A 46 11.29 -3.50 -20.89
CA GLY A 46 10.13 -2.85 -21.49
C GLY A 46 10.35 -1.36 -21.78
N PHE A 47 11.05 -0.65 -20.90
CA PHE A 47 11.39 0.76 -21.11
C PHE A 47 12.40 0.95 -22.26
N ILE A 48 13.44 0.11 -22.33
CA ILE A 48 14.43 0.13 -23.42
C ILE A 48 13.78 -0.24 -24.76
N GLY A 49 12.93 -1.27 -24.79
CA GLY A 49 12.21 -1.69 -25.99
C GLY A 49 11.24 -0.61 -26.49
N GLY A 50 10.56 0.09 -25.58
CA GLY A 50 9.69 1.20 -25.92
C GLY A 50 10.43 2.45 -26.41
N CYS A 51 11.62 2.75 -25.86
CA CYS A 51 12.51 3.80 -26.40
C CYS A 51 12.96 3.49 -27.83
N LEU A 52 13.36 2.25 -28.10
CA LEU A 52 13.73 1.83 -29.45
C LEU A 52 12.54 1.95 -30.43
N GLY A 53 11.35 1.45 -30.05
CA GLY A 53 10.15 1.52 -30.89
C GLY A 53 9.68 2.95 -31.15
N ALA A 54 9.80 3.86 -30.17
CA ALA A 54 9.38 5.24 -30.32
C ALA A 54 10.34 6.10 -31.16
N TRP A 55 11.62 5.69 -31.26
CA TRP A 55 12.61 6.33 -32.13
C TRP A 55 12.35 6.07 -33.62
N LEU A 56 11.70 4.94 -33.94
CA LEU A 56 11.35 4.54 -35.31
C LEU A 56 10.05 5.17 -35.86
N GLY A 57 9.21 5.77 -35.02
CA GLY A 57 7.85 6.16 -35.39
C GLY A 57 7.44 7.60 -35.07
N ASP A 58 8.40 8.53 -34.90
CA ASP A 58 8.16 9.93 -34.51
C ASP A 58 7.28 10.11 -33.25
N GLY A 59 7.22 9.08 -32.40
CA GLY A 59 6.38 9.01 -31.19
C GLY A 59 7.15 9.16 -29.88
N LEU A 60 8.43 9.54 -29.95
CA LEU A 60 9.35 9.61 -28.81
C LEU A 60 8.81 10.49 -27.68
N GLU A 61 8.19 11.62 -28.02
CA GLU A 61 7.65 12.55 -27.02
C GLU A 61 6.52 11.92 -26.20
N LEU A 62 5.61 11.19 -26.85
CA LEU A 62 4.50 10.51 -26.18
C LEU A 62 5.02 9.37 -25.28
N PHE A 63 6.00 8.61 -25.77
CA PHE A 63 6.60 7.51 -25.02
C PHE A 63 7.32 8.00 -23.75
N LEU A 64 8.12 9.06 -23.86
CA LEU A 64 8.86 9.63 -22.72
C LEU A 64 7.90 10.22 -21.68
N ARG A 65 6.82 10.84 -22.14
CA ARG A 65 5.74 11.37 -21.30
C ARG A 65 5.02 10.27 -20.51
N VAL A 66 4.59 9.19 -21.16
CA VAL A 66 3.92 8.05 -20.48
C VAL A 66 4.87 7.32 -19.54
N SER A 67 6.14 7.19 -19.91
CA SER A 67 7.12 6.53 -19.04
C SER A 67 7.44 7.36 -17.79
N THR A 68 7.58 8.68 -17.93
CA THR A 68 7.78 9.59 -16.79
C THR A 68 6.53 9.60 -15.90
N LEU A 69 5.33 9.59 -16.49
CA LEU A 69 4.06 9.45 -15.78
C LEU A 69 4.03 8.19 -14.92
N ALA A 70 4.37 7.03 -15.50
CA ALA A 70 4.40 5.77 -14.79
C ALA A 70 5.39 5.79 -13.62
N LEU A 71 6.58 6.37 -13.83
CA LEU A 71 7.60 6.50 -12.79
C LEU A 71 7.11 7.40 -11.64
N VAL A 72 6.51 8.56 -11.96
CA VAL A 72 5.94 9.49 -10.98
C VAL A 72 4.83 8.85 -10.16
N VAL A 73 3.91 8.12 -10.80
CA VAL A 73 2.81 7.42 -10.11
C VAL A 73 3.34 6.28 -9.25
N LEU A 74 4.28 5.49 -9.76
CA LEU A 74 4.89 4.40 -9.02
C LEU A 74 5.63 4.91 -7.78
N TRP A 75 6.39 6.00 -7.94
CA TRP A 75 7.14 6.61 -6.86
C TRP A 75 6.24 7.24 -5.80
N GLY A 76 5.19 7.96 -6.22
CA GLY A 76 4.17 8.49 -5.31
C GLY A 76 3.45 7.39 -4.53
N SER A 77 3.05 6.31 -5.19
CA SER A 77 2.42 5.14 -4.54
C SER A 77 3.37 4.47 -3.54
N GLY A 78 4.63 4.25 -3.93
CA GLY A 78 5.64 3.65 -3.07
C GLY A 78 5.93 4.49 -1.83
N LEU A 79 5.99 5.82 -1.99
CA LEU A 79 6.22 6.75 -0.89
C LEU A 79 5.07 6.70 0.13
N ILE A 80 3.81 6.65 -0.33
CA ILE A 80 2.64 6.45 0.55
C ILE A 80 2.75 5.11 1.29
N ALA A 81 3.08 4.04 0.58
CA ALA A 81 3.21 2.70 1.15
C ALA A 81 4.30 2.61 2.23
N TRP A 82 5.38 3.39 2.11
CA TRP A 82 6.47 3.40 3.09
C TRP A 82 6.22 4.29 4.29
N VAL A 83 5.62 5.47 4.08
CA VAL A 83 5.43 6.45 5.16
C VAL A 83 4.20 6.10 6.00
N THR A 84 3.31 5.25 5.52
CA THR A 84 2.05 4.91 6.22
C THR A 84 2.18 3.61 7.05
N PRO A 85 2.11 3.67 8.39
CA PRO A 85 2.04 2.47 9.23
C PRO A 85 0.80 1.64 8.94
N THR A 86 0.93 0.31 8.91
CA THR A 86 -0.20 -0.61 8.68
C THR A 86 -1.33 -0.40 9.69
N ALA A 87 -1.03 -0.11 10.95
CA ALA A 87 -2.04 0.18 11.98
C ALA A 87 -2.87 1.45 11.67
N SER A 88 -2.26 2.47 11.05
CA SER A 88 -2.97 3.70 10.67
C SER A 88 -3.90 3.51 9.47
N LEU A 89 -3.68 2.48 8.63
CA LEU A 89 -4.54 2.18 7.49
C LEU A 89 -5.96 1.79 7.93
N ALA A 90 -6.12 1.04 9.03
CA ALA A 90 -7.45 0.70 9.55
C ALA A 90 -8.23 1.95 9.99
N ALA A 91 -7.57 2.92 10.62
CA ALA A 91 -8.18 4.18 11.03
C ALA A 91 -8.55 5.05 9.83
N ALA A 92 -7.66 5.14 8.83
CA ALA A 92 -7.94 5.86 7.59
C ALA A 92 -9.12 5.23 6.81
N LEU A 93 -9.19 3.90 6.78
CA LEU A 93 -10.29 3.16 6.16
C LEU A 93 -11.62 3.47 6.87
N ARG A 94 -11.63 3.51 8.21
CA ARG A 94 -12.83 3.91 8.99
C ARG A 94 -13.30 5.32 8.62
N PHE A 95 -12.38 6.27 8.46
CA PHE A 95 -12.73 7.62 8.03
C PHE A 95 -13.38 7.63 6.64
N PHE A 96 -12.84 6.83 5.70
CA PHE A 96 -13.38 6.72 4.35
C PHE A 96 -14.73 6.01 4.27
N LEU A 97 -14.99 5.05 5.17
CA LEU A 97 -16.27 4.35 5.25
C LEU A 97 -17.33 5.08 6.07
N ARG A 98 -16.97 6.12 6.82
CA ARG A 98 -17.92 6.95 7.59
C ARG A 98 -19.15 7.42 6.79
N PRO A 99 -19.05 7.91 5.52
CA PRO A 99 -20.24 8.25 4.73
C PRO A 99 -21.18 7.06 4.49
N LEU A 100 -20.65 5.84 4.39
CA LEU A 100 -21.46 4.64 4.20
C LEU A 100 -22.32 4.28 5.42
N ARG A 101 -22.03 4.88 6.59
CA ARG A 101 -22.88 4.79 7.79
C ARG A 101 -24.28 5.37 7.54
N LEU A 102 -24.42 6.32 6.63
CA LEU A 102 -25.71 6.90 6.24
C LEU A 102 -26.63 5.87 5.58
N LEU A 103 -26.08 4.80 4.98
CA LEU A 103 -26.82 3.70 4.38
C LEU A 103 -27.10 2.55 5.37
N GLY A 104 -26.83 2.74 6.67
CA GLY A 104 -27.04 1.71 7.70
C GLY A 104 -25.95 0.62 7.75
N ALA A 105 -24.83 0.79 7.05
CA ALA A 105 -23.72 -0.17 7.10
C ALA A 105 -23.02 -0.17 8.48
N PRO A 106 -22.66 -1.35 9.04
CA PRO A 106 -21.98 -1.47 10.34
C PRO A 106 -20.47 -1.17 10.24
N VAL A 107 -20.13 0.08 9.90
CA VAL A 107 -18.76 0.55 9.67
C VAL A 107 -17.86 0.33 10.90
N ASP A 108 -18.40 0.49 12.11
CA ASP A 108 -17.63 0.35 13.34
C ASP A 108 -17.15 -1.10 13.55
N GLN A 109 -17.99 -2.09 13.27
CA GLN A 109 -17.63 -3.51 13.34
C GLN A 109 -16.58 -3.87 12.28
N TRP A 110 -16.74 -3.39 11.05
CA TRP A 110 -15.75 -3.61 9.99
C TRP A 110 -14.41 -2.99 10.34
N SER A 111 -14.40 -1.79 10.93
CA SER A 111 -13.18 -1.14 11.37
C SER A 111 -12.48 -1.90 12.51
N LEU A 112 -13.25 -2.47 13.44
CA LEU A 112 -12.73 -3.29 14.55
C LEU A 112 -12.09 -4.58 14.03
N VAL A 113 -12.76 -5.27 13.10
CA VAL A 113 -12.24 -6.49 12.46
C VAL A 113 -10.97 -6.15 11.68
N MET A 114 -10.98 -5.08 10.89
CA MET A 114 -9.80 -4.64 10.13
C MET A 114 -8.62 -4.27 11.04
N ALA A 115 -8.85 -3.49 12.10
CA ALA A 115 -7.79 -3.10 13.04
C ALA A 115 -7.18 -4.33 13.74
N SER A 116 -8.02 -5.28 14.14
CA SER A 116 -7.59 -6.54 14.75
C SER A 116 -6.82 -7.41 13.75
N ALA A 117 -7.27 -7.49 12.51
CA ALA A 117 -6.59 -8.21 11.43
C ALA A 117 -5.22 -7.62 11.12
N LEU A 118 -5.11 -6.30 10.94
CA LEU A 118 -3.84 -5.62 10.65
C LEU A 118 -2.84 -5.74 11.80
N ARG A 119 -3.32 -5.72 13.06
CA ARG A 119 -2.47 -5.97 14.23
C ARG A 119 -2.04 -7.44 14.36
N GLY A 120 -2.87 -8.36 13.87
CA GLY A 120 -2.55 -9.79 13.82
C GLY A 120 -1.59 -10.19 12.69
N LEU A 121 -1.44 -9.36 11.66
CA LEU A 121 -0.56 -9.66 10.50
C LEU A 121 0.88 -10.04 10.88
N PRO A 122 1.58 -9.34 11.80
CA PRO A 122 2.94 -9.72 12.19
C PRO A 122 2.97 -11.12 12.82
N MET A 123 2.03 -11.42 13.73
CA MET A 123 1.93 -12.73 14.36
C MET A 123 1.63 -13.83 13.33
N LEU A 124 0.73 -13.57 12.36
CA LEU A 124 0.41 -14.50 11.28
C LEU A 124 1.63 -14.79 10.41
N ARG A 125 2.44 -13.77 10.12
CA ARG A 125 3.70 -13.92 9.39
C ARG A 125 4.66 -14.83 10.15
N ASP A 126 4.84 -14.59 11.45
CA ASP A 126 5.75 -15.38 12.28
C ASP A 126 5.29 -16.84 12.36
N GLN A 127 3.99 -17.07 12.52
CA GLN A 127 3.40 -18.42 12.49
C GLN A 127 3.59 -19.10 11.13
N ALA A 128 3.34 -18.38 10.03
CA ALA A 128 3.53 -18.90 8.69
C ALA A 128 5.00 -19.25 8.42
N GLN A 129 5.94 -18.42 8.89
CA GLN A 129 7.38 -18.67 8.78
C GLN A 129 7.79 -19.89 9.60
N ALA A 130 7.31 -20.02 10.85
CA ALA A 130 7.58 -21.19 11.67
C ALA A 130 7.08 -22.49 11.01
N VAL A 131 5.85 -22.50 10.49
CA VAL A 131 5.32 -23.67 9.76
C VAL A 131 6.16 -23.95 8.51
N LEU A 132 6.49 -22.92 7.74
CA LEU A 132 7.31 -23.06 6.55
C LEU A 132 8.71 -23.61 6.86
N ASP A 133 9.34 -23.16 7.95
CA ASP A 133 10.67 -23.63 8.35
C ASP A 133 10.62 -25.06 8.88
N THR A 134 9.57 -25.45 9.61
CA THR A 134 9.36 -26.87 9.97
C THR A 134 9.11 -27.76 8.75
N ALA A 135 8.38 -27.26 7.75
CA ALA A 135 8.18 -27.96 6.49
C ALA A 135 9.49 -28.12 5.71
N LYS A 136 10.33 -27.07 5.65
CA LYS A 136 11.66 -27.15 5.04
C LYS A 136 12.56 -28.18 5.76
N LEU A 137 12.55 -28.20 7.09
CA LEU A 137 13.35 -29.17 7.87
C LEU A 137 12.89 -30.60 7.63
N ARG A 138 11.57 -30.84 7.53
CA ARG A 138 11.02 -32.17 7.24
C ARG A 138 11.37 -32.66 5.84
N LEU A 139 11.44 -31.76 4.86
CA LEU A 139 11.73 -32.14 3.48
C LEU A 139 13.21 -32.16 3.13
N GLY A 140 14.07 -31.44 3.88
CA GLY A 140 15.52 -31.51 3.72
C GLY A 140 15.97 -31.47 2.25
N GLN A 141 16.60 -32.57 1.81
CA GLN A 141 17.19 -32.72 0.47
C GLN A 141 16.17 -32.96 -0.67
N ASP A 142 14.91 -33.28 -0.36
CA ASP A 142 13.85 -33.47 -1.38
C ASP A 142 13.26 -32.15 -1.89
N MET A 143 13.61 -31.02 -1.26
CA MET A 143 13.22 -29.68 -1.77
C MET A 143 13.83 -29.39 -3.15
N ALA A 144 15.00 -29.97 -3.45
CA ALA A 144 15.69 -29.78 -4.73
C ALA A 144 15.16 -30.69 -5.85
N THR A 145 14.48 -31.79 -5.52
CA THR A 145 13.97 -32.80 -6.47
C THR A 145 12.43 -32.77 -6.61
N LEU A 146 11.79 -31.80 -5.98
CA LEU A 146 10.34 -31.71 -5.83
C LEU A 146 9.64 -31.44 -7.16
N SER A 147 8.89 -32.43 -7.65
CA SER A 147 7.97 -32.24 -8.77
C SER A 147 6.91 -31.18 -8.45
N LEU A 148 6.38 -30.50 -9.47
CA LEU A 148 5.27 -29.53 -9.37
C LEU A 148 4.11 -30.05 -8.51
N ARG A 149 3.82 -31.36 -8.58
CA ARG A 149 2.73 -32.01 -7.83
C ARG A 149 3.04 -32.15 -6.34
N GLY A 150 4.31 -32.38 -5.96
CA GLY A 150 4.72 -32.41 -4.56
C GLY A 150 4.68 -31.01 -3.93
N SER A 151 5.09 -29.98 -4.68
CA SER A 151 5.05 -28.58 -4.21
C SER A 151 3.61 -28.11 -3.93
N ALA A 152 2.67 -28.51 -4.77
CA ALA A 152 1.24 -28.24 -4.56
C ALA A 152 0.71 -28.91 -3.28
N ARG A 153 1.01 -30.19 -3.05
CA ARG A 153 0.57 -30.91 -1.84
C ARG A 153 1.13 -30.27 -0.56
N LEU A 154 2.40 -29.90 -0.58
CA LEU A 154 3.05 -29.22 0.54
C LEU A 154 2.42 -27.87 0.84
N SER A 155 2.09 -27.10 -0.22
CA SER A 155 1.41 -25.83 -0.07
C SER A 155 0.06 -26.02 0.62
N VAL A 156 -0.71 -27.05 0.23
CA VAL A 156 -1.99 -27.39 0.88
C VAL A 156 -1.79 -27.76 2.35
N ASP A 157 -0.80 -28.59 2.68
CA ASP A 157 -0.51 -29.00 4.06
C ASP A 157 -0.11 -27.80 4.94
N VAL A 158 0.78 -26.93 4.43
CA VAL A 158 1.21 -25.70 5.11
C VAL A 158 0.05 -24.74 5.32
N ILE A 159 -0.77 -24.51 4.28
CA ILE A 159 -1.95 -23.65 4.38
C ILE A 159 -2.93 -24.22 5.41
N THR A 160 -3.17 -25.53 5.41
CA THR A 160 -4.09 -26.19 6.35
C THR A 160 -3.57 -26.10 7.79
N ALA A 161 -2.27 -26.28 8.01
CA ALA A 161 -1.64 -26.13 9.32
C ALA A 161 -1.77 -24.70 9.86
N ILE A 162 -1.46 -23.69 9.03
CA ILE A 162 -1.60 -22.28 9.39
C ILE A 162 -3.07 -21.96 9.67
N LEU A 163 -4.00 -22.41 8.82
CA LEU A 163 -5.44 -22.17 9.00
C LEU A 163 -5.94 -22.75 10.33
N SER A 164 -5.49 -23.95 10.70
CA SER A 164 -5.83 -24.60 11.96
C SER A 164 -5.27 -23.86 13.19
N ALA A 165 -4.01 -23.39 13.11
CA ALA A 165 -3.38 -22.62 14.18
C ALA A 165 -4.05 -21.25 14.38
N THR A 166 -4.31 -20.56 13.29
CA THR A 166 -4.90 -19.21 13.27
C THR A 166 -6.37 -19.22 13.68
N SER A 167 -7.14 -20.24 13.31
CA SER A 167 -8.53 -20.41 13.75
C SER A 167 -8.64 -20.62 15.26
N ARG A 168 -7.72 -21.41 15.85
CA ARG A 168 -7.62 -21.57 17.30
C ARG A 168 -7.25 -20.25 17.98
N GLY A 169 -6.23 -19.58 17.46
CA GLY A 169 -5.83 -18.25 17.93
C GLY A 169 -7.01 -17.28 17.93
N ALA A 170 -7.74 -17.17 16.82
CA ALA A 170 -8.91 -16.30 16.69
C ALA A 170 -10.03 -16.63 17.70
N ALA A 171 -10.28 -17.92 17.95
CA ALA A 171 -11.27 -18.35 18.95
C ALA A 171 -10.85 -17.96 20.38
N GLU A 172 -9.56 -18.08 20.71
CA GLU A 172 -9.04 -17.64 22.01
C GLU A 172 -9.08 -16.12 22.17
N THR A 173 -8.69 -15.34 21.16
CA THR A 173 -8.81 -13.87 21.21
C THR A 173 -10.27 -13.44 21.31
N GLY A 174 -11.18 -14.08 20.58
CA GLY A 174 -12.61 -13.79 20.66
C GLY A 174 -13.18 -14.03 22.06
N ARG A 175 -12.83 -15.16 22.69
CA ARG A 175 -13.22 -15.44 24.09
C ARG A 175 -12.59 -14.44 25.07
N ALA A 176 -11.33 -14.07 24.88
CA ALA A 176 -10.70 -13.05 25.71
C ALA A 176 -11.37 -11.67 25.56
N MET A 177 -11.81 -11.31 24.34
CA MET A 177 -12.54 -10.08 24.07
C MET A 177 -13.93 -10.09 24.69
N SER A 178 -14.66 -11.21 24.65
CA SER A 178 -15.98 -11.32 25.29
C SER A 178 -15.88 -11.20 26.81
N MET A 179 -14.88 -11.83 27.43
CA MET A 179 -14.63 -11.73 28.88
C MET A 179 -14.26 -10.32 29.34
N ARG A 180 -13.65 -9.51 28.46
CA ARG A 180 -13.28 -8.12 28.75
C ARG A 180 -14.36 -7.09 28.40
N GLY A 181 -15.52 -7.53 27.88
CA GLY A 181 -16.57 -6.63 27.39
C GLY A 181 -16.18 -5.83 26.13
N ALA A 182 -15.10 -6.21 25.44
CA ALA A 182 -14.54 -5.44 24.32
C ALA A 182 -15.35 -5.56 23.00
N ILE A 183 -16.41 -6.38 22.99
CA ILE A 183 -17.25 -6.64 21.81
C ILE A 183 -18.34 -5.56 21.64
N GLU A 184 -18.63 -4.78 22.68
CA GLU A 184 -19.58 -3.67 22.58
C GLU A 184 -18.96 -2.50 21.82
N ALA A 185 -19.16 -2.48 20.50
CA ALA A 185 -18.69 -1.47 19.57
C ALA A 185 -19.07 -0.02 19.95
N ARG A 186 -20.04 0.16 20.86
CA ARG A 186 -20.56 1.44 21.32
C ARG A 186 -19.55 2.25 22.15
N ASP A 187 -18.62 1.58 22.83
CA ASP A 187 -17.67 2.22 23.75
C ASP A 187 -16.32 2.63 23.09
N SER A 188 -16.18 2.33 21.79
CA SER A 188 -15.00 2.65 20.98
C SER A 188 -15.06 4.03 20.29
N VAL A 189 -16.20 4.73 20.40
CA VAL A 189 -16.41 6.05 19.81
C VAL A 189 -15.51 7.11 20.48
N ASP A 190 -15.24 6.98 21.78
CA ASP A 190 -14.52 8.01 22.56
C ASP A 190 -13.03 7.71 22.80
N ARG A 191 -12.57 6.47 22.63
CA ARG A 191 -11.16 6.08 22.87
C ARG A 191 -10.27 6.07 21.64
N GLY A 192 -10.83 6.36 20.46
CA GLY A 192 -10.07 6.48 19.22
C GLY A 192 -9.06 7.61 19.34
N ALA A 193 -7.78 7.26 19.39
CA ALA A 193 -6.64 8.18 19.43
C ALA A 193 -6.94 9.45 18.65
N ARG A 194 -7.03 10.58 19.35
CA ARG A 194 -7.21 11.89 18.72
C ARG A 194 -6.11 12.02 17.66
N VAL A 195 -6.50 11.95 16.38
CA VAL A 195 -5.63 12.29 15.27
C VAL A 195 -5.38 13.78 15.41
N ARG A 196 -4.35 14.14 16.17
CA ARG A 196 -3.85 15.50 16.24
C ARG A 196 -3.27 15.76 14.87
N LEU A 197 -3.89 16.66 14.10
CA LEU A 197 -3.24 17.21 12.92
C LEU A 197 -1.91 17.78 13.38
N GLY A 198 -0.84 17.11 12.96
CA GLY A 198 0.50 17.63 13.16
C GLY A 198 0.72 18.79 12.21
N TRP A 199 1.70 19.64 12.52
CA TRP A 199 2.20 20.64 11.56
C TRP A 199 2.67 20.00 10.23
N VAL A 200 3.02 18.72 10.26
CA VAL A 200 3.33 17.91 9.08
C VAL A 200 2.09 17.68 8.19
N ASP A 201 0.91 17.42 8.75
CA ASP A 201 -0.33 17.29 7.95
C ASP A 201 -0.67 18.63 7.28
N ALA A 202 -0.49 19.75 8.00
CA ALA A 202 -0.68 21.08 7.44
C ALA A 202 0.30 21.38 6.30
N ALA A 203 1.56 20.98 6.44
CA ALA A 203 2.57 21.13 5.38
C ALA A 203 2.26 20.27 4.15
N VAL A 204 1.75 19.05 4.34
CA VAL A 204 1.34 18.15 3.23
C VAL A 204 0.08 18.67 2.53
N ILE A 205 -0.89 19.21 3.29
CA ILE A 205 -2.08 19.86 2.74
C ILE A 205 -1.67 21.11 1.96
N ALA A 206 -0.77 21.94 2.49
CA ALA A 206 -0.27 23.13 1.81
C ALA A 206 0.49 22.77 0.53
N ALA A 207 1.37 21.76 0.56
CA ALA A 207 2.11 21.29 -0.61
C ALA A 207 1.18 20.72 -1.70
N SER A 208 0.18 19.94 -1.31
CA SER A 208 -0.81 19.40 -2.27
C SER A 208 -1.70 20.49 -2.87
N LEU A 209 -2.12 21.49 -2.08
CA LEU A 209 -2.84 22.67 -2.56
C LEU A 209 -1.99 23.53 -3.51
N LEU A 210 -0.70 23.74 -3.19
CA LEU A 210 0.24 24.45 -4.07
C LEU A 210 0.46 23.71 -5.39
N GLY A 211 0.57 22.38 -5.34
CA GLY A 211 0.65 21.54 -6.53
C GLY A 211 -0.59 21.66 -7.41
N VAL A 212 -1.79 21.61 -6.81
CA VAL A 212 -3.06 21.78 -7.54
C VAL A 212 -3.19 23.21 -8.10
N ALA A 213 -2.84 24.22 -7.32
CA ALA A 213 -2.87 25.62 -7.75
C ALA A 213 -1.90 25.89 -8.91
N GLY A 214 -0.70 25.31 -8.89
CA GLY A 214 0.27 25.41 -9.99
C GLY A 214 -0.24 24.75 -11.28
N ILE A 215 -0.91 23.59 -11.17
CA ILE A 215 -1.52 22.91 -12.32
C ILE A 215 -2.69 23.74 -12.89
N VAL A 216 -3.51 24.34 -12.03
CA VAL A 216 -4.63 25.20 -12.44
C VAL A 216 -4.12 26.51 -13.07
N ALA A 217 -3.08 27.13 -12.53
CA ALA A 217 -2.48 28.34 -13.09
C ALA A 217 -1.86 28.09 -14.48
N CYS A 218 -1.12 26.98 -14.66
CA CYS A 218 -0.61 26.58 -15.98
C CYS A 218 -1.73 26.23 -16.98
N ARG A 219 -2.92 25.84 -16.50
CA ARG A 219 -4.10 25.63 -17.34
C ARG A 219 -4.79 26.94 -17.74
N LEU A 220 -4.68 27.97 -16.91
CA LEU A 220 -5.36 29.26 -17.11
C LEU A 220 -4.53 30.27 -17.92
N MET A 221 -3.20 30.08 -17.97
CA MET A 221 -2.28 30.91 -18.76
C MET A 221 -2.00 30.37 -20.19
N LEU A 222 -2.74 29.35 -20.63
CA LEU A 222 -2.68 28.73 -21.97
C LEU A 222 -4.08 28.65 -22.55
#